data_AF-S3UEQ8-F1
#
_entry.id   AF-S3UEQ8-F1
#
_cell.length_a   1.000
_cell.length_b   1.000
_cell.length_c   1.000
_cell.angle_alpha   90.00
_cell.angle_beta   90.00
_cell.angle_gamma   90.00
#
_symmetry.space_group_name_H-M   'P 1'
#
loop_
_entity.id
_entity.type
_entity.pdbx_description
1 polymer ?
#
loop_
_entity_poly.entity_id
_entity_poly.type
_entity_poly.pdbx_seq_one_letter_code
_entity_poly.pdbx_strand_id
1 'polypeptide(L)'
;MTVRQLAAVLGAEYDPLTGEQITPNERQMAKASMLGLGFTKTVSGVTRVSDDVLVAIEKKYGKEIAKKIETETYFRVEGGGTGTKSSLNRISVNSDQTISINSGCSGQLCVSTNGPSHALYYLSEKRPDGKVVVFEIDKALHQKILSEAIPQKPIPGIARDPNAPKIVDESKGQPSINLELPKVWDRLLEEKSSKARVLTKKEFEIEYRK
;
A
#
# COMPACT_ATOMS: atom_id res chain seq x y z
N MET A 1 -25.38 -5.50 -3.36
CA MET A 1 -23.93 -5.54 -3.60
C MET A 1 -23.37 -6.92 -3.27
N THR A 2 -22.57 -7.49 -4.18
CA THR A 2 -21.92 -8.83 -4.06
C THR A 2 -20.46 -8.72 -3.61
N VAL A 3 -19.84 -9.81 -3.16
CA VAL A 3 -18.39 -9.84 -2.85
C VAL A 3 -17.57 -9.48 -4.08
N ARG A 4 -17.93 -10.02 -5.25
CA ARG A 4 -17.29 -9.67 -6.51
C ARG A 4 -17.31 -8.17 -6.78
N GLN A 5 -18.46 -7.53 -6.58
CA GLN A 5 -18.60 -6.07 -6.75
C GLN A 5 -17.75 -5.30 -5.73
N LEU A 6 -17.71 -5.75 -4.47
CA LEU A 6 -16.84 -5.15 -3.46
C LEU A 6 -15.36 -5.31 -3.84
N ALA A 7 -14.90 -6.52 -4.12
CA ALA A 7 -13.56 -6.80 -4.58
C ALA A 7 -13.19 -5.97 -5.83
N ALA A 8 -14.12 -5.84 -6.78
CA ALA A 8 -13.96 -5.03 -7.99
C ALA A 8 -13.76 -3.53 -7.68
N VAL A 9 -14.54 -2.98 -6.74
CA VAL A 9 -14.41 -1.58 -6.29
C VAL A 9 -13.07 -1.35 -5.60
N LEU A 10 -12.57 -2.37 -4.91
CA LEU A 10 -11.31 -2.37 -4.18
C LEU A 10 -10.09 -2.65 -5.04
N GLY A 11 -10.29 -2.86 -6.34
CA GLY A 11 -9.20 -3.05 -7.31
C GLY A 11 -8.70 -4.49 -7.40
N ALA A 12 -9.39 -5.46 -6.81
CA ALA A 12 -9.02 -6.86 -6.97
C ALA A 12 -9.06 -7.27 -8.46
N GLU A 13 -8.08 -8.06 -8.88
CA GLU A 13 -8.04 -8.65 -10.22
C GLU A 13 -8.94 -9.85 -10.37
N TYR A 14 -9.18 -10.58 -9.27
CA TYR A 14 -9.97 -11.81 -9.27
C TYR A 14 -11.05 -11.76 -8.19
N ASP A 15 -12.17 -12.41 -8.47
CA ASP A 15 -13.24 -12.62 -7.52
C ASP A 15 -12.74 -13.50 -6.36
N PRO A 16 -12.79 -13.04 -5.10
CA PRO A 16 -12.29 -13.83 -3.97
C PRO A 16 -13.13 -15.08 -3.67
N LEU A 17 -14.34 -15.19 -4.24
CA LEU A 17 -15.20 -16.37 -4.15
C LEU A 17 -14.89 -17.39 -5.24
N THR A 18 -14.83 -16.96 -6.50
CA THR A 18 -14.77 -17.88 -7.65
C THR A 18 -13.38 -17.99 -8.27
N GLY A 19 -12.48 -17.06 -7.99
CA GLY A 19 -11.16 -16.96 -8.62
C GLY A 19 -11.20 -16.46 -10.07
N GLU A 20 -12.37 -16.10 -10.58
CA GLU A 20 -12.53 -15.57 -11.93
C GLU A 20 -12.03 -14.13 -12.03
N GLN A 21 -11.48 -13.76 -13.19
CA GLN A 21 -11.01 -12.40 -13.43
C GLN A 21 -12.18 -11.40 -13.39
N ILE A 22 -11.97 -10.28 -12.69
CA ILE A 22 -12.89 -9.15 -12.66
C ILE A 22 -12.52 -8.20 -13.80
N THR A 23 -13.46 -8.02 -14.73
CA THR A 23 -13.26 -7.17 -15.91
C THR A 23 -13.32 -5.67 -15.58
N PRO A 24 -12.72 -4.80 -16.41
CA PRO A 24 -12.82 -3.35 -16.24
C PRO A 24 -14.27 -2.81 -16.19
N ASN A 25 -15.17 -3.38 -16.99
CA ASN A 25 -16.58 -3.00 -16.97
C ASN A 25 -17.26 -3.40 -15.66
N GLU A 26 -16.98 -4.57 -15.12
CA GLU A 26 -17.49 -4.99 -13.81
C GLU A 26 -17.01 -4.06 -12.69
N ARG A 27 -15.75 -3.59 -12.76
CA ARG A 27 -15.22 -2.58 -11.82
C ARG A 27 -15.98 -1.26 -11.93
N GLN A 28 -16.26 -0.78 -13.14
CA GLN A 28 -17.05 0.44 -13.33
C GLN A 28 -18.48 0.30 -12.81
N MET A 29 -19.16 -0.81 -13.13
CA MET A 29 -20.52 -1.07 -12.66
C MET A 29 -20.60 -1.19 -11.14
N ALA A 30 -19.60 -1.83 -10.53
CA ALA A 30 -19.52 -1.95 -9.08
C ALA A 30 -19.29 -0.60 -8.39
N LYS A 31 -18.48 0.29 -8.98
CA LYS A 31 -18.31 1.68 -8.52
C LYS A 31 -19.60 2.49 -8.65
N ALA A 32 -20.30 2.38 -9.77
CA ALA A 32 -21.60 3.04 -9.96
C ALA A 32 -22.64 2.53 -8.95
N SER A 33 -22.62 1.23 -8.65
CA SER A 33 -23.50 0.61 -7.64
C SER A 33 -23.21 1.16 -6.24
N MET A 34 -21.94 1.31 -5.85
CA MET A 34 -21.58 1.90 -4.55
C MET A 34 -21.98 3.37 -4.45
N LEU A 35 -21.85 4.14 -5.54
CA LEU A 35 -22.29 5.54 -5.60
C LEU A 35 -23.81 5.64 -5.40
N GLY A 36 -24.58 4.81 -6.10
CA GLY A 36 -26.05 4.77 -5.97
C GLY A 36 -26.52 4.38 -4.56
N LEU A 37 -25.68 3.67 -3.81
CA LEU A 37 -25.94 3.27 -2.41
C LEU A 37 -25.37 4.27 -1.38
N GLY A 38 -24.73 5.36 -1.81
CA GLY A 38 -24.16 6.38 -0.92
C GLY A 38 -22.88 5.97 -0.19
N PHE A 39 -22.27 4.84 -0.54
CA PHE A 39 -21.00 4.38 0.06
C PHE A 39 -19.78 5.15 -0.44
N THR A 40 -19.89 5.84 -1.57
CA THR A 40 -18.84 6.66 -2.16
C THR A 40 -19.43 7.99 -2.62
N LYS A 41 -18.61 9.04 -2.65
CA LYS A 41 -18.99 10.34 -3.22
C LYS A 41 -18.63 10.46 -4.71
N THR A 42 -17.91 9.50 -5.29
CA THR A 42 -17.40 9.57 -6.68
C THR A 42 -17.36 8.19 -7.36
N VAL A 43 -17.71 8.15 -8.65
CA VAL A 43 -17.46 6.97 -9.51
C VAL A 43 -16.00 6.86 -9.96
N SER A 44 -15.25 7.96 -9.87
CA SER A 44 -13.82 8.05 -10.18
C SER A 44 -13.00 7.93 -8.90
N GLY A 45 -12.28 6.82 -8.74
CA GLY A 45 -11.44 6.51 -7.57
C GLY A 45 -11.76 5.15 -6.93
N VAL A 46 -10.81 4.58 -6.18
CA VAL A 46 -11.11 3.47 -5.26
C VAL A 46 -11.68 4.05 -3.97
N THR A 47 -12.79 3.48 -3.49
CA THR A 47 -13.37 3.86 -2.19
C THR A 47 -12.53 3.23 -1.07
N ARG A 48 -12.17 4.01 -0.05
CA ARG A 48 -11.60 3.44 1.18
C ARG A 48 -12.57 2.40 1.73
N VAL A 49 -12.08 1.19 1.98
CA VAL A 49 -12.82 0.24 2.82
C VAL A 49 -12.82 0.88 4.20
N SER A 50 -13.98 1.33 4.68
CA SER A 50 -14.10 1.60 6.11
C SER A 50 -14.20 0.27 6.86
N ASP A 51 -13.81 0.28 8.12
CA ASP A 51 -13.97 -0.88 9.01
C ASP A 51 -15.42 -1.41 8.98
N ASP A 52 -16.41 -0.51 8.82
CA ASP A 52 -17.83 -0.87 8.68
C ASP A 52 -18.13 -1.73 7.43
N VAL A 53 -17.46 -1.46 6.30
CA VAL A 53 -17.62 -2.27 5.06
C VAL A 53 -16.99 -3.63 5.26
N LEU A 54 -15.84 -3.71 5.94
CA LEU A 54 -15.17 -4.96 6.25
C LEU A 54 -16.01 -5.82 7.22
N VAL A 55 -16.60 -5.20 8.24
CA VAL A 55 -17.54 -5.83 9.18
C VAL A 55 -18.79 -6.32 8.46
N ALA A 56 -19.33 -5.55 7.51
CA ALA A 56 -20.47 -5.98 6.70
C ALA A 56 -20.13 -7.17 5.79
N ILE A 57 -18.91 -7.21 5.25
CA ILE A 57 -18.41 -8.35 4.48
C ILE A 57 -18.26 -9.58 5.37
N GLU A 58 -17.62 -9.45 6.53
CA GLU A 58 -17.44 -10.56 7.47
C GLU A 58 -18.79 -11.13 7.90
N LYS A 59 -19.74 -10.27 8.28
CA LYS A 59 -21.09 -10.69 8.70
C LYS A 59 -21.84 -11.45 7.61
N LYS A 60 -21.64 -11.10 6.34
CA LYS A 60 -22.40 -11.66 5.21
C LYS A 60 -21.72 -12.84 4.53
N TYR A 61 -20.39 -12.86 4.51
CA TYR A 61 -19.59 -13.78 3.69
C TYR A 61 -18.54 -14.55 4.50
N GLY A 62 -18.46 -14.29 5.80
CA GLY A 62 -17.54 -14.95 6.71
C GLY A 62 -16.16 -14.28 6.77
N LYS A 63 -15.48 -14.52 7.88
CA LYS A 63 -14.18 -13.94 8.22
C LYS A 63 -13.08 -14.25 7.20
N GLU A 64 -13.11 -15.43 6.62
CA GLU A 64 -12.10 -15.85 5.63
C GLU A 64 -12.18 -15.04 4.32
N ILE A 65 -13.36 -14.53 3.97
CA ILE A 65 -13.52 -13.67 2.78
C ILE A 65 -13.17 -12.22 3.11
N ALA A 66 -13.51 -11.74 4.30
CA ALA A 66 -13.08 -10.43 4.77
C ALA A 66 -11.54 -10.32 4.77
N LYS A 67 -10.83 -11.34 5.27
CA LYS A 67 -9.36 -11.40 5.26
C LYS A 67 -8.74 -11.31 3.86
N LYS A 68 -9.38 -11.87 2.83
CA LYS A 68 -8.89 -11.76 1.44
C LYS A 68 -9.00 -10.35 0.87
N ILE A 69 -9.78 -9.49 1.53
CA ILE A 69 -10.09 -8.12 1.11
C ILE A 69 -9.38 -7.11 2.02
N GLU A 70 -8.90 -7.55 3.18
CA GLU A 70 -8.03 -6.74 4.04
C GLU A 70 -6.76 -6.34 3.30
N THR A 71 -6.38 -5.10 3.53
CA THR A 71 -5.17 -4.50 2.98
C THR A 71 -4.42 -3.77 4.08
N GLU A 72 -3.16 -3.48 3.80
CA GLU A 72 -2.32 -2.65 4.65
C GLU A 72 -1.81 -1.45 3.86
N THR A 73 -1.81 -0.25 4.47
CA THR A 73 -1.34 0.97 3.82
C THR A 73 0.17 1.12 3.92
N TYR A 74 0.79 1.32 2.77
CA TYR A 74 2.21 1.57 2.60
C TYR A 74 2.46 3.00 2.12
N PHE A 75 3.57 3.57 2.59
CA PHE A 75 3.99 4.94 2.33
C PHE A 75 5.41 4.96 1.79
N ARG A 76 5.61 5.64 0.66
CA ARG A 76 6.93 5.87 0.06
C ARG A 76 7.13 7.37 -0.12
N VAL A 77 8.11 7.95 0.58
CA VAL A 77 8.46 9.37 0.39
C VAL A 77 9.48 9.50 -0.76
N GLU A 78 9.14 10.31 -1.76
CA GLU A 78 9.94 10.54 -2.97
C GLU A 78 10.21 12.03 -3.21
N GLY A 79 11.34 12.33 -3.85
CA GLY A 79 11.81 13.69 -4.08
C GLY A 79 12.17 14.46 -2.81
N GLY A 80 11.99 15.78 -2.90
CA GLY A 80 12.28 16.75 -1.83
C GLY A 80 13.76 16.94 -1.55
N GLY A 81 14.09 18.01 -0.81
CA GLY A 81 15.45 18.31 -0.34
C GLY A 81 16.53 18.46 -1.43
N THR A 82 17.80 18.55 -1.01
CA THR A 82 18.97 18.61 -1.91
C THR A 82 20.06 17.64 -1.44
N GLY A 83 20.87 17.12 -2.37
CA GLY A 83 21.96 16.17 -2.04
C GLY A 83 21.44 14.89 -1.38
N THR A 84 22.03 14.48 -0.25
CA THR A 84 21.65 13.27 0.50
C THR A 84 20.28 13.35 1.17
N LYS A 85 19.66 14.54 1.15
CA LYS A 85 18.30 14.77 1.64
C LYS A 85 17.23 14.57 0.57
N SER A 86 17.59 14.13 -0.64
CA SER A 86 16.63 13.79 -1.69
C SER A 86 16.39 12.29 -1.80
N SER A 87 15.17 11.92 -2.21
CA SER A 87 14.77 10.53 -2.46
C SER A 87 14.51 10.32 -3.94
N LEU A 88 14.98 9.21 -4.49
CA LEU A 88 14.69 8.85 -5.87
C LEU A 88 13.19 8.59 -6.07
N ASN A 89 12.67 9.09 -7.19
CA ASN A 89 11.34 8.77 -7.69
C ASN A 89 11.39 7.38 -8.33
N ARG A 90 10.81 6.39 -7.66
CA ARG A 90 10.86 4.98 -8.07
C ARG A 90 9.49 4.41 -8.39
N ILE A 91 8.44 4.91 -7.76
CA ILE A 91 7.10 4.37 -7.92
C ILE A 91 6.26 5.30 -8.80
N SER A 92 5.68 4.72 -9.86
CA SER A 92 4.64 5.37 -10.66
C SER A 92 3.28 4.81 -10.27
N VAL A 93 2.26 5.67 -10.22
CA VAL A 93 0.88 5.26 -9.99
C VAL A 93 0.19 5.06 -11.33
N ASN A 94 -0.36 3.87 -11.54
CA ASN A 94 -1.05 3.50 -12.77
C ASN A 94 -2.50 4.04 -12.77
N SER A 95 -3.14 4.10 -13.94
CA SER A 95 -4.52 4.60 -14.07
C SER A 95 -5.56 3.75 -13.34
N ASP A 96 -5.27 2.47 -13.12
CA ASP A 96 -6.09 1.54 -12.35
C ASP A 96 -5.82 1.60 -10.83
N GLN A 97 -4.93 2.51 -10.39
CA GLN A 97 -4.49 2.69 -9.01
C GLN A 97 -3.69 1.51 -8.45
N THR A 98 -3.03 0.73 -9.31
CA THR A 98 -1.87 -0.10 -8.94
C THR A 98 -0.58 0.73 -9.03
N ILE A 99 0.55 0.15 -8.63
CA ILE A 99 1.87 0.76 -8.79
C ILE A 99 2.71 0.06 -9.85
N SER A 100 3.63 0.82 -10.44
CA SER A 100 4.78 0.31 -11.20
C SER A 100 6.06 0.78 -10.53
N ILE A 101 7.04 -0.11 -10.35
CA ILE A 101 8.32 0.18 -9.70
C ILE A 101 9.43 0.17 -10.74
N ASN A 102 10.17 1.27 -10.84
CA ASN A 102 11.33 1.35 -11.71
C ASN A 102 12.48 0.49 -11.17
N SER A 103 12.52 -0.77 -11.59
CA SER A 103 13.53 -1.76 -11.23
C SER A 103 14.95 -1.40 -11.71
N GLY A 104 15.09 -0.42 -12.62
CA GLY A 104 16.37 0.10 -13.09
C GLY A 104 17.16 0.89 -12.04
N CYS A 105 16.52 1.34 -10.95
CA CYS A 105 17.20 2.07 -9.89
C CYS A 105 18.09 1.14 -9.02
N SER A 106 19.26 1.63 -8.58
CA SER A 106 20.15 0.90 -7.65
C SER A 106 19.66 1.00 -6.20
N GLY A 107 19.70 -0.11 -5.45
CA GLY A 107 19.30 -0.17 -4.03
C GLY A 107 17.89 -0.75 -3.77
N GLN A 108 17.60 -0.98 -2.49
CA GLN A 108 16.34 -1.55 -1.97
C GLN A 108 15.23 -0.47 -1.91
N LEU A 109 13.97 -0.87 -2.02
CA LEU A 109 12.84 0.03 -1.93
C LEU A 109 12.52 0.32 -0.45
N CYS A 110 12.68 1.56 -0.01
CA CYS A 110 12.33 1.95 1.37
C CYS A 110 10.88 2.41 1.45
N VAL A 111 10.06 1.73 2.26
CA VAL A 111 8.65 2.05 2.51
C VAL A 111 8.37 2.02 4.01
N SER A 112 7.28 2.63 4.44
CA SER A 112 6.78 2.48 5.81
C SER A 112 5.32 2.02 5.81
N THR A 113 4.92 1.29 6.84
CA THR A 113 3.57 0.72 7.05
C THR A 113 3.17 0.86 8.51
N ASN A 114 1.96 0.45 8.91
CA ASN A 114 1.48 0.55 10.30
C ASN A 114 1.39 2.01 10.79
N GLY A 115 0.99 2.92 9.90
CA GLY A 115 0.73 4.33 10.21
C GLY A 115 1.63 5.33 9.45
N PRO A 116 1.25 6.62 9.45
CA PRO A 116 1.87 7.65 8.61
C PRO A 116 3.10 8.34 9.24
N SER A 117 3.43 8.02 10.49
CA SER A 117 4.37 8.78 11.33
C SER A 117 5.78 8.90 10.73
N HIS A 118 6.33 7.85 10.13
CA HIS A 118 7.61 7.95 9.44
C HIS A 118 7.57 8.80 8.18
N ALA A 119 6.50 8.71 7.39
CA ALA A 119 6.33 9.57 6.22
C ALA A 119 6.20 11.05 6.63
N LEU A 120 5.45 11.35 7.70
CA LEU A 120 5.35 12.68 8.28
C LEU A 120 6.71 13.22 8.71
N TYR A 121 7.50 12.43 9.45
CA TYR A 121 8.86 12.81 9.89
C TYR A 121 9.76 13.16 8.71
N TYR A 122 9.76 12.35 7.65
CA TYR A 122 10.62 12.62 6.50
C TYR A 122 10.17 13.83 5.70
N LEU A 123 8.86 14.08 5.56
CA LEU A 123 8.33 15.29 4.92
C LEU A 123 8.60 16.58 5.72
N SER A 124 8.76 16.49 7.04
CA SER A 124 9.07 17.66 7.87
C SER A 124 10.58 17.92 7.98
N GLU A 125 11.37 16.89 8.26
CA GLU A 125 12.76 17.07 8.70
C GLU A 125 13.81 16.84 7.60
N LYS A 126 13.49 16.01 6.61
CA LYS A 126 14.49 15.47 5.68
C LYS A 126 14.21 15.79 4.23
N ARG A 127 12.95 15.88 3.82
CA ARG A 127 12.50 16.00 2.43
C ARG A 127 11.44 17.11 2.31
N PRO A 128 11.81 18.37 2.60
CA PRO A 128 10.93 19.49 2.30
C PRO A 128 10.56 19.43 0.80
N ASP A 129 9.29 19.70 0.51
CA ASP A 129 8.69 19.61 -0.83
C ASP A 129 8.67 18.19 -1.46
N GLY A 130 8.98 17.17 -0.66
CA GLY A 130 8.77 15.78 -1.05
C GLY A 130 7.29 15.44 -1.23
N LYS A 131 7.04 14.36 -1.96
CA LYS A 131 5.71 13.76 -2.13
C LYS A 131 5.68 12.40 -1.47
N VAL A 132 4.48 11.91 -1.18
CA VAL A 132 4.26 10.55 -0.68
C VAL A 132 3.47 9.79 -1.71
N VAL A 133 4.05 8.71 -2.22
CA VAL A 133 3.29 7.67 -2.89
C VAL A 133 2.65 6.82 -1.81
N VAL A 134 1.33 6.83 -1.77
CA VAL A 134 0.52 6.02 -0.86
C VAL A 134 -0.15 4.94 -1.67
N PHE A 135 0.00 3.70 -1.25
CA PHE A 135 -0.64 2.55 -1.87
C PHE A 135 -0.98 1.54 -0.77
N GLU A 136 -1.83 0.59 -1.11
CA GLU A 136 -2.16 -0.51 -0.24
C GLU A 136 -1.69 -1.81 -0.86
N ILE A 137 -1.36 -2.80 -0.04
CA ILE A 137 -1.12 -4.17 -0.48
C ILE A 137 -2.08 -5.11 0.24
N ASP A 138 -2.41 -6.25 -0.36
CA ASP A 138 -3.21 -7.26 0.34
C ASP A 138 -2.55 -7.72 1.65
N LYS A 139 -3.38 -8.11 2.62
CA LYS A 139 -2.90 -8.48 3.96
C LYS A 139 -2.00 -9.71 3.93
N ALA A 140 -2.18 -10.63 2.98
CA ALA A 140 -1.36 -11.83 2.88
C ALA A 140 0.09 -11.50 2.48
N LEU A 141 0.28 -10.61 1.49
CA LEU A 141 1.61 -10.12 1.12
C LEU A 141 2.23 -9.32 2.26
N HIS A 142 1.45 -8.47 2.94
CA HIS A 142 1.94 -7.75 4.12
C HIS A 142 2.47 -8.70 5.21
N GLN A 143 1.70 -9.75 5.57
CA GLN A 143 2.16 -10.71 6.58
C GLN A 143 3.39 -11.50 6.12
N LYS A 144 3.45 -11.88 4.83
CA LYS A 144 4.62 -12.54 4.27
C LYS A 144 5.86 -11.66 4.43
N ILE A 145 5.78 -10.39 4.02
CA ILE A 145 6.87 -9.42 4.16
C ILE A 145 7.34 -9.32 5.61
N LEU A 146 6.42 -9.18 6.57
CA LEU A 146 6.78 -9.08 7.99
C LEU A 146 7.39 -10.38 8.55
N SER A 147 6.87 -11.54 8.15
CA SER A 147 7.38 -12.84 8.61
C SER A 147 8.79 -13.16 8.12
N GLU A 148 9.16 -12.64 6.95
CA GLU A 148 10.48 -12.81 6.34
C GLU A 148 11.44 -11.65 6.67
N ALA A 149 10.95 -10.60 7.34
CA ALA A 149 11.76 -9.42 7.64
C ALA A 149 12.82 -9.71 8.71
N ILE A 150 14.04 -9.24 8.45
CA ILE A 150 15.18 -9.40 9.36
C ILE A 150 15.69 -8.04 9.85
N PRO A 151 16.40 -7.96 11.00
CA PRO A 151 17.00 -6.71 11.45
C PRO A 151 18.00 -6.16 10.43
N GLN A 152 18.07 -4.82 10.27
CA GLN A 152 19.02 -4.20 9.35
C GLN A 152 20.48 -4.57 9.65
N LYS A 153 20.84 -4.58 10.94
CA LYS A 153 22.20 -4.89 11.40
C LYS A 153 22.47 -6.40 11.33
N PRO A 154 23.60 -6.84 10.75
CA PRO A 154 24.01 -8.24 10.81
C PRO A 154 24.20 -8.73 12.25
N ILE A 155 23.78 -9.97 12.49
CA ILE A 155 24.07 -10.67 13.75
C ILE A 155 25.29 -11.56 13.49
N PRO A 156 26.37 -11.44 14.27
CA PRO A 156 27.57 -12.26 14.09
C PRO A 156 27.25 -13.76 14.06
N GLY A 157 27.80 -14.48 13.07
CA GLY A 157 27.62 -15.93 12.94
C GLY A 157 26.29 -16.39 12.33
N ILE A 158 25.36 -15.47 12.02
CA ILE A 158 24.08 -15.81 11.38
C ILE A 158 24.15 -15.43 9.90
N ALA A 159 24.01 -16.44 9.03
CA ALA A 159 23.91 -16.23 7.59
C ALA A 159 22.66 -15.39 7.27
N ARG A 160 22.79 -14.43 6.34
CA ARG A 160 21.71 -13.52 5.96
C ARG A 160 21.21 -13.87 4.57
N ASP A 161 19.90 -13.99 4.43
CA ASP A 161 19.27 -14.01 3.12
C ASP A 161 19.35 -12.59 2.50
N PRO A 162 20.02 -12.42 1.35
CA PRO A 162 20.05 -11.14 0.64
C PRO A 162 18.67 -10.68 0.12
N ASN A 163 17.71 -11.61 0.01
CA ASN A 163 16.35 -11.37 -0.49
C ASN A 163 15.34 -11.09 0.63
N ALA A 164 15.73 -11.21 1.90
CA ALA A 164 14.87 -10.89 3.01
C ALA A 164 14.61 -9.37 3.10
N PRO A 165 13.34 -8.95 3.30
CA PRO A 165 13.02 -7.60 3.77
C PRO A 165 13.82 -7.25 5.02
N LYS A 166 14.10 -5.96 5.22
CA LYS A 166 14.74 -5.51 6.46
C LYS A 166 13.87 -4.53 7.20
N ILE A 167 13.75 -4.70 8.51
CA ILE A 167 13.22 -3.66 9.39
C ILE A 167 14.33 -2.64 9.64
N VAL A 168 14.05 -1.38 9.37
CA VAL A 168 15.00 -0.27 9.48
C VAL A 168 14.44 0.86 10.33
N ASP A 169 15.30 1.77 10.78
CA ASP A 169 14.88 3.00 11.46
C ASP A 169 13.86 2.76 12.60
N GLU A 170 13.98 1.67 13.38
CA GLU A 170 13.00 1.25 14.40
C GLU A 170 12.70 2.31 15.48
N SER A 171 13.61 3.27 15.67
CA SER A 171 13.45 4.39 16.59
C SER A 171 12.86 5.66 15.96
N LYS A 172 12.67 5.73 14.64
CA LYS A 172 12.20 6.93 13.93
C LYS A 172 10.80 6.73 13.36
N GLY A 173 9.93 7.69 13.68
CA GLY A 173 8.57 7.70 13.15
C GLY A 173 7.70 6.60 13.74
N GLN A 174 7.88 6.21 15.00
CA GLN A 174 6.93 5.32 15.67
C GLN A 174 5.51 5.93 15.69
N PRO A 175 4.44 5.12 15.58
CA PRO A 175 4.38 3.65 15.65
C PRO A 175 4.59 2.91 14.32
N SER A 176 4.98 3.58 13.23
CA SER A 176 5.13 2.92 11.93
C SER A 176 6.32 1.95 11.87
N ILE A 177 6.19 0.93 11.04
CA ILE A 177 7.25 -0.02 10.72
C ILE A 177 7.91 0.41 9.41
N ASN A 178 9.22 0.57 9.40
CA ASN A 178 9.96 0.98 8.21
C ASN A 178 10.71 -0.21 7.63
N LEU A 179 10.59 -0.38 6.32
CA LEU A 179 11.06 -1.56 5.60
C LEU A 179 12.00 -1.14 4.46
N GLU A 180 13.10 -1.86 4.31
CA GLU A 180 13.87 -1.92 3.07
C GLU A 180 13.55 -3.23 2.35
N LEU A 181 12.95 -3.13 1.17
CA LEU A 181 12.51 -4.28 0.38
C LEU A 181 13.51 -4.53 -0.77
N PRO A 182 14.14 -5.73 -0.83
CA PRO A 182 14.96 -6.13 -1.98
C PRO A 182 14.14 -6.18 -3.28
N LYS A 183 14.82 -6.02 -4.43
CA LYS A 183 14.17 -5.98 -5.75
C LYS A 183 13.30 -7.19 -6.09
N VAL A 184 13.58 -8.35 -5.48
CA VAL A 184 12.77 -9.56 -5.70
C VAL A 184 11.31 -9.39 -5.25
N TRP A 185 11.02 -8.39 -4.42
CA TRP A 185 9.67 -8.05 -3.97
C TRP A 185 8.92 -7.11 -4.90
N ASP A 186 9.61 -6.41 -5.81
CA ASP A 186 8.99 -5.35 -6.63
C ASP A 186 7.78 -5.88 -7.41
N ARG A 187 7.93 -7.02 -8.08
CA ARG A 187 6.83 -7.63 -8.86
C ARG A 187 5.62 -8.00 -8.00
N LEU A 188 5.85 -8.54 -6.80
CA LEU A 188 4.74 -8.87 -5.89
C LEU A 188 4.03 -7.61 -5.41
N LEU A 189 4.77 -6.53 -5.15
CA LEU A 189 4.18 -5.25 -4.78
C LEU A 189 3.34 -4.67 -5.92
N GLU A 190 3.82 -4.72 -7.16
CA GLU A 190 3.06 -4.28 -8.33
C GLU A 190 1.75 -5.07 -8.48
N GLU A 191 1.84 -6.41 -8.51
CA GLU A 191 0.69 -7.33 -8.70
C GLU A 191 -0.35 -7.24 -7.57
N LYS A 192 0.08 -6.95 -6.33
CA LYS A 192 -0.80 -6.94 -5.14
C LYS A 192 -1.11 -5.55 -4.63
N SER A 193 -0.68 -4.51 -5.35
CA SER A 193 -0.97 -3.13 -4.97
C SER A 193 -2.38 -2.71 -5.35
N SER A 194 -2.92 -1.78 -4.59
CA SER A 194 -4.18 -1.10 -4.89
C SER A 194 -4.21 0.29 -4.26
N LYS A 195 -5.23 1.09 -4.59
CA LYS A 195 -5.49 2.42 -4.02
C LYS A 195 -4.30 3.39 -4.11
N ALA A 196 -3.41 3.17 -5.07
CA ALA A 196 -2.22 3.96 -5.25
C ALA A 196 -2.57 5.40 -5.66
N ARG A 197 -1.90 6.37 -5.03
CA ARG A 197 -2.01 7.80 -5.32
C ARG A 197 -0.77 8.54 -4.84
N VAL A 198 -0.53 9.71 -5.42
CA VAL A 198 0.57 10.60 -5.00
C VAL A 198 -0.01 11.79 -4.27
N LEU A 199 0.49 12.05 -3.06
CA LEU A 199 0.06 13.17 -2.24
C LEU A 199 1.22 14.15 -2.04
N THR A 200 0.93 15.43 -2.17
CA THR A 200 1.80 16.50 -1.64
C THR A 200 1.83 16.44 -0.12
N LYS A 201 2.81 17.10 0.51
CA LYS A 201 2.87 17.21 1.98
C LYS A 201 1.54 17.68 2.59
N LYS A 202 0.94 18.72 2.02
CA LYS A 202 -0.32 19.28 2.53
C LYS A 202 -1.47 18.28 2.43
N GLU A 203 -1.63 17.62 1.29
CA GLU A 203 -2.68 16.60 1.11
C GLU A 203 -2.46 15.41 2.05
N PHE A 204 -1.21 14.97 2.21
CA PHE A 204 -0.86 13.89 3.11
C PHE A 204 -1.19 14.23 4.57
N GLU A 205 -0.85 15.43 5.03
CA GLU A 205 -1.19 15.90 6.38
C GLU A 205 -2.70 16.00 6.58
N ILE A 206 -3.46 16.53 5.62
CA ILE A 206 -4.93 16.58 5.69
C ILE A 206 -5.53 15.19 5.84
N GLU A 207 -4.97 14.21 5.13
CA GLU A 207 -5.52 12.87 5.09
C GLU A 207 -5.16 12.04 6.33
N TYR A 208 -3.96 12.22 6.88
CA TYR A 208 -3.38 11.31 7.87
C TYR A 208 -3.03 11.96 9.22
N ARG A 209 -3.08 13.28 9.36
CA ARG A 209 -3.00 13.98 10.65
C ARG A 209 -4.43 14.26 11.12
N LYS A 210 -5.07 13.23 11.71
CA LYS A 210 -6.32 13.37 12.47
C LYS A 210 -6.01 13.39 13.96
#